data_AF-A0A9P1AIW1-F1
#
_entry.id   AF-A0A9P1AIW1-F1
#
_cell.length_a   1.000
_cell.length_b   1.000
_cell.length_c   1.000
_cell.angle_alpha   90.00
_cell.angle_beta   90.00
_cell.angle_gamma   90.00
#
_symmetry.space_group_name_H-M   'P 1'
#
loop_
_entity.id
_entity.type
_entity.pdbx_description
1 polymer ?
#
loop_
_entity_poly.entity_id
_entity_poly.type
_entity_poly.pdbx_seq_one_letter_code
_entity_poly.pdbx_strand_id
1 'polypeptide(L)'
;MEKTCKLRPNWQLATACFLVSNGADLNIKDRKGVSVVEMCEESSLRPIIVHMAQTKQRTGMPMLALSQDKFDAAEVTMCSFLCIDSVATVKLTPCGHRVACVDCAEKTAIRRCPVCYQFIAGAEDQSGKAIQIGSRCSEASEIERKTTEVSPELYKKIAEDAVREAKITMEKEKQKELNLLKQKLEQLELETSCAICMDSKIAIVFNCGHTACAGCTQKLNKQCHICRKTIETTQCIYS
;
A
#
# COMPACT_ATOMS: atom_id res chain seq x y z
N MET A 1 -3.17 -8.09 51.13
CA MET A 1 -4.41 -8.22 50.34
C MET A 1 -4.18 -7.50 49.02
N GLU A 2 -3.99 -8.29 47.97
CA GLU A 2 -3.65 -7.85 46.61
C GLU A 2 -4.75 -7.01 45.99
N LYS A 3 -4.41 -5.80 45.52
CA LYS A 3 -5.24 -5.04 44.58
C LYS A 3 -4.75 -5.35 43.18
N THR A 4 -5.34 -6.37 42.56
CA THR A 4 -5.17 -6.63 41.13
C THR A 4 -5.85 -5.50 40.36
N CYS A 5 -5.06 -4.56 39.84
CA CYS A 5 -5.53 -3.58 38.86
C CYS A 5 -5.91 -4.31 37.57
N LYS A 6 -7.17 -4.76 37.48
CA LYS A 6 -7.79 -5.14 36.21
C LYS A 6 -7.96 -3.88 35.37
N LEU A 7 -6.89 -3.42 34.72
CA LEU A 7 -6.97 -2.50 33.59
C LEU A 7 -7.76 -3.24 32.49
N ARG A 8 -9.08 -3.15 32.51
CA ARG A 8 -9.88 -3.53 31.35
C ARG A 8 -9.50 -2.55 30.24
N PRO A 9 -9.01 -3.00 29.08
CA PRO A 9 -8.69 -2.10 27.99
C PRO A 9 -9.96 -1.36 27.61
N ASN A 10 -9.97 -0.04 27.80
CA ASN A 10 -11.05 0.80 27.31
C ASN A 10 -10.89 0.89 25.79
N TRP A 11 -11.40 -0.12 25.08
CA TRP A 11 -11.26 -0.26 23.63
C TRP A 11 -11.85 0.94 22.89
N GLN A 12 -12.90 1.56 23.43
CA GLN A 12 -13.52 2.78 22.89
C GLN A 12 -12.50 3.93 22.87
N LEU A 13 -11.76 4.12 23.96
CA LEU A 13 -10.69 5.10 24.04
C LEU A 13 -9.56 4.77 23.06
N ALA A 14 -9.12 3.52 23.02
CA ALA A 14 -8.05 3.10 22.11
C ALA A 14 -8.42 3.34 20.64
N THR A 15 -9.65 3.03 20.24
CA THR A 15 -10.16 3.27 18.89
C THR A 15 -10.28 4.76 18.58
N ALA A 16 -10.81 5.57 19.51
CA ALA A 16 -10.91 7.02 19.32
C ALA A 16 -9.51 7.67 19.18
N CYS A 17 -8.57 7.30 20.06
CA CYS A 17 -7.18 7.77 20.02
C CYS A 17 -6.48 7.39 18.71
N PHE A 18 -6.71 6.18 18.20
CA PHE A 18 -6.16 5.73 16.92
C PHE A 18 -6.71 6.56 15.73
N LEU A 19 -8.03 6.74 15.66
CA LEU A 19 -8.67 7.51 14.60
C LEU A 19 -8.21 8.97 14.61
N VAL A 20 -8.16 9.60 15.79
CA VAL A 20 -7.67 10.99 15.96
C VAL A 20 -6.21 11.13 15.55
N SER A 21 -5.37 10.15 15.90
CA SER A 21 -3.95 10.14 15.51
C SER A 21 -3.78 10.03 13.98
N ASN A 22 -4.73 9.39 13.29
CA ASN A 22 -4.78 9.32 11.83
C ASN A 22 -5.51 10.51 11.17
N GLY A 23 -5.82 11.56 11.94
CA GLY A 23 -6.41 12.80 11.41
C GLY A 23 -7.92 12.77 11.24
N ALA A 24 -8.64 11.86 11.89
CA ALA A 24 -10.10 11.88 11.92
C ALA A 24 -10.61 13.19 12.54
N ASP A 25 -11.55 13.84 11.86
CA ASP A 25 -12.21 15.05 12.39
C ASP A 25 -13.25 14.65 13.44
N LEU A 26 -12.99 15.08 14.67
CA LEU A 26 -13.84 14.83 15.83
C LEU A 26 -15.21 15.53 15.75
N ASN A 27 -15.37 16.51 14.85
CA ASN A 27 -16.62 17.25 14.68
C ASN A 27 -17.60 16.57 13.71
N ILE A 28 -17.19 15.48 13.06
CA ILE A 28 -18.08 14.71 12.18
C ILE A 28 -19.17 14.05 13.03
N LYS A 29 -20.41 14.31 12.65
CA LYS A 29 -21.62 13.80 13.32
C LYS A 29 -22.26 12.69 12.48
N ASP A 30 -22.78 11.67 13.15
CA ASP A 30 -23.57 10.62 12.51
C ASP A 30 -24.95 11.15 12.05
N ARG A 31 -25.77 10.27 11.45
CA ARG A 31 -27.15 10.61 11.04
C ARG A 31 -28.07 11.01 12.20
N LYS A 32 -27.67 10.73 13.45
CA LYS A 32 -28.39 11.11 14.67
C LYS A 32 -27.81 12.39 15.29
N GLY A 33 -26.82 13.02 14.67
CA GLY A 33 -26.21 14.25 15.13
C GLY A 33 -25.17 14.06 16.25
N VAL A 34 -24.73 12.82 16.50
CA VAL A 34 -23.81 12.46 17.57
C VAL A 34 -22.39 12.33 17.01
N SER A 35 -21.44 12.99 17.66
CA SER A 35 -20.01 12.93 17.34
C SER A 35 -19.30 11.78 18.07
N VAL A 36 -18.13 11.36 17.56
CA VAL A 36 -17.31 10.30 18.19
C VAL A 36 -16.93 10.64 19.64
N VAL A 37 -16.76 11.92 19.95
CA VAL A 37 -16.44 12.43 21.31
C VAL A 37 -17.67 12.35 22.23
N GLU A 38 -18.87 12.44 21.67
CA GLU A 38 -20.13 12.32 22.41
C GLU A 38 -20.49 10.86 22.71
N MET A 39 -20.06 9.93 21.87
CA MET A 39 -20.23 8.48 22.06
C MET A 39 -19.37 7.91 23.21
N CYS A 40 -18.32 8.62 23.65
CA CYS A 40 -17.56 8.21 24.83
C CYS A 40 -18.40 8.48 26.09
N GLU A 41 -18.87 7.40 26.72
CA GLU A 41 -19.71 7.44 27.93
C GLU A 41 -18.98 8.03 29.16
N GLU A 42 -17.65 7.89 29.23
CA GLU A 42 -16.83 8.49 30.29
C GLU A 42 -16.46 9.95 29.98
N SER A 43 -16.98 10.86 30.80
CA SER A 43 -16.68 12.30 30.73
C SER A 43 -15.19 12.63 30.97
N SER A 44 -14.44 11.76 31.63
CA SER A 44 -12.98 11.88 31.87
C SER A 44 -12.14 11.70 30.61
N LEU A 45 -12.67 11.09 29.55
CA LEU A 45 -11.92 10.74 28.34
C LEU A 45 -11.99 11.82 27.26
N ARG A 46 -13.05 12.65 27.28
CA ARG A 46 -13.21 13.77 26.34
C ARG A 46 -12.03 14.74 26.34
N PRO A 47 -11.51 15.20 27.50
CA PRO A 47 -10.37 16.11 27.52
C PRO A 47 -9.12 15.49 26.90
N ILE A 48 -8.92 14.18 27.06
CA ILE A 48 -7.77 13.45 26.52
C ILE A 48 -7.85 13.38 24.99
N ILE A 49 -9.02 12.98 24.45
CA ILE A 49 -9.24 12.88 23.00
C ILE A 49 -9.13 14.25 22.31
N VAL A 50 -9.70 15.30 22.92
CA VAL A 50 -9.59 16.68 22.42
C VAL A 50 -8.15 17.18 22.50
N HIS A 51 -7.44 16.89 23.59
CA HIS A 51 -6.03 17.22 23.71
C HIS A 51 -5.19 16.51 22.65
N MET A 52 -5.46 15.24 22.33
CA MET A 52 -4.79 14.51 21.25
C MET A 52 -5.11 15.04 19.86
N ALA A 53 -6.34 15.52 19.61
CA ALA A 53 -6.70 16.15 18.34
C ALA A 53 -6.02 17.50 18.13
N GLN A 54 -5.91 18.30 19.21
CA GLN A 54 -5.20 19.57 19.22
C GLN A 54 -3.68 19.36 19.18
N THR A 55 -3.21 18.31 19.83
CA THR A 55 -1.84 17.81 19.83
C THR A 55 -1.73 16.75 18.75
N LYS A 56 -2.07 17.11 17.49
CA LYS A 56 -1.64 16.32 16.31
C LYS A 56 -0.21 15.89 16.58
N GLN A 57 0.11 14.62 16.41
CA GLN A 57 1.46 14.11 16.62
C GLN A 57 2.45 15.06 15.93
N ARG A 58 3.09 15.91 16.75
CA ARG A 58 4.21 16.78 16.37
C ARG A 58 5.53 16.03 16.62
N THR A 59 5.48 14.71 16.61
CA THR A 59 6.60 13.93 16.05
C THR A 59 6.77 14.44 14.62
N GLY A 60 8.00 14.73 14.22
CA GLY A 60 8.33 15.55 13.04
C GLY A 60 7.53 15.22 11.77
N MET A 61 7.38 16.23 10.92
CA MET A 61 6.77 16.22 9.58
C MET A 61 6.04 14.93 9.16
N PRO A 62 4.74 14.99 8.79
CA PRO A 62 4.12 13.86 8.09
C PRO A 62 4.72 13.78 6.67
N MET A 63 5.82 13.06 6.51
CA MET A 63 6.35 12.64 5.20
C MET A 63 5.74 11.28 4.78
N LEU A 64 4.45 11.09 5.10
CA LEU A 64 3.64 9.96 4.63
C LEU A 64 2.68 10.37 3.50
N ALA A 65 2.98 11.47 2.82
CA ALA A 65 2.25 11.93 1.64
C ALA A 65 3.07 11.73 0.35
N LEU A 66 3.63 10.54 0.14
CA LEU A 66 4.05 10.08 -1.18
C LEU A 66 3.56 8.65 -1.38
N SER A 67 2.67 8.50 -2.35
CA SER A 67 2.04 7.26 -2.86
C SER A 67 0.91 6.63 -2.02
N GLN A 68 -0.11 7.41 -1.68
CA GLN A 68 -1.46 6.91 -1.93
C GLN A 68 -1.85 7.34 -3.34
N ASP A 69 -1.24 6.70 -4.34
CA ASP A 69 -1.93 6.58 -5.61
C ASP A 69 -3.21 5.80 -5.28
N LYS A 70 -4.35 6.48 -5.38
CA LYS A 70 -5.62 5.78 -5.49
C LYS A 70 -5.52 4.93 -6.74
N PHE A 71 -5.09 3.68 -6.59
CA PHE A 71 -5.18 2.71 -7.66
C PHE A 71 -6.67 2.41 -7.82
N ASP A 72 -7.29 3.05 -8.80
CA ASP A 72 -8.66 2.77 -9.20
C ASP A 72 -8.69 1.38 -9.86
N ALA A 73 -8.69 0.34 -9.02
CA ALA A 73 -8.63 -1.07 -9.43
C ALA A 73 -9.90 -1.55 -10.16
N ALA A 74 -10.89 -0.67 -10.35
CA ALA A 74 -12.19 -1.02 -10.90
C ALA A 74 -12.23 -1.12 -12.44
N GLU A 75 -11.26 -0.56 -13.17
CA GLU A 75 -11.39 -0.41 -14.64
C GLU A 75 -10.30 -1.07 -15.50
N VAL A 76 -9.23 -1.63 -14.93
CA VAL A 76 -8.09 -2.12 -15.74
C VAL A 76 -7.72 -3.56 -15.37
N THR A 77 -8.57 -4.52 -15.71
CA THR A 77 -8.17 -5.95 -15.76
C THR A 77 -7.42 -6.22 -17.06
N MET A 78 -6.21 -6.79 -17.00
CA MET A 78 -5.44 -7.19 -18.18
C MET A 78 -5.99 -8.48 -18.81
N CYS A 79 -5.81 -8.62 -20.13
CA CYS A 79 -6.06 -9.83 -20.90
C CYS A 79 -5.36 -11.03 -20.25
N SER A 80 -6.12 -12.05 -19.86
CA SER A 80 -5.58 -13.28 -19.26
C SER A 80 -5.22 -14.35 -20.32
N PHE A 81 -5.27 -13.98 -21.60
CA PHE A 81 -5.07 -14.88 -22.75
C PHE A 81 -3.74 -14.59 -23.44
N LEU A 82 -3.57 -15.03 -24.69
CA LEU A 82 -2.33 -14.99 -25.48
C LEU A 82 -1.72 -13.58 -25.72
N CYS A 83 -2.19 -12.55 -25.02
CA CYS A 83 -1.76 -11.18 -25.12
C CYS A 83 -1.34 -10.64 -23.74
N ILE A 84 -0.12 -10.09 -23.64
CA ILE A 84 0.45 -9.61 -22.38
C ILE A 84 0.14 -8.12 -22.16
N ASP A 85 -0.23 -7.40 -23.23
CA ASP A 85 -0.23 -5.92 -23.24
C ASP A 85 -1.62 -5.28 -23.44
N SER A 86 -2.70 -6.06 -23.60
CA SER A 86 -4.03 -5.50 -23.84
C SER A 86 -4.93 -5.59 -22.62
N VAL A 87 -5.76 -4.56 -22.43
CA VAL A 87 -6.81 -4.55 -21.40
C VAL A 87 -7.96 -5.48 -21.79
N ALA A 88 -8.58 -6.12 -20.81
CA ALA A 88 -9.73 -6.99 -21.00
C ALA A 88 -11.01 -6.13 -21.15
N THR A 89 -11.38 -5.84 -22.40
CA THR A 89 -12.59 -5.05 -22.72
C THR A 89 -13.84 -5.90 -22.88
N VAL A 90 -13.69 -7.21 -23.07
CA VAL A 90 -14.80 -8.11 -23.44
C VAL A 90 -15.53 -8.63 -22.21
N LYS A 91 -16.82 -8.29 -22.11
CA LYS A 91 -17.74 -8.75 -21.06
C LYS A 91 -18.41 -10.06 -21.47
N LEU A 92 -18.30 -11.08 -20.62
CA LEU A 92 -18.93 -12.38 -20.84
C LEU A 92 -20.34 -12.43 -20.25
N THR A 93 -21.31 -13.01 -20.94
CA THR A 93 -22.67 -13.23 -20.43
C THR A 93 -22.91 -14.70 -20.10
N PRO A 94 -23.59 -15.03 -18.99
CA PRO A 94 -24.29 -14.13 -18.06
C PRO A 94 -23.43 -13.59 -16.89
N CYS A 95 -22.18 -14.04 -16.73
CA CYS A 95 -21.42 -13.77 -15.51
C CYS A 95 -20.89 -12.32 -15.35
N GLY A 96 -20.83 -11.55 -16.43
CA GLY A 96 -20.42 -10.15 -16.43
C GLY A 96 -18.91 -9.89 -16.29
N HIS A 97 -18.08 -10.94 -16.19
CA HIS A 97 -16.63 -10.80 -16.02
C HIS A 97 -15.94 -10.36 -17.31
N ARG A 98 -14.90 -9.52 -17.16
CA ARG A 98 -14.02 -9.07 -18.24
C ARG A 98 -12.66 -9.76 -18.11
N VAL A 99 -12.30 -10.60 -19.08
CA VAL A 99 -11.13 -11.50 -18.97
C VAL A 99 -10.25 -11.53 -20.22
N ALA A 100 -10.75 -11.01 -21.35
CA ALA A 100 -10.07 -11.03 -22.64
C ALA A 100 -10.24 -9.69 -23.37
N CYS A 101 -9.29 -9.36 -24.24
CA CYS A 101 -9.46 -8.32 -25.25
C CYS A 101 -10.27 -8.87 -26.45
N VAL A 102 -10.74 -7.97 -27.32
CA VAL A 102 -11.52 -8.32 -28.53
C VAL A 102 -10.77 -9.33 -29.40
N ASP A 103 -9.48 -9.09 -29.67
CA ASP A 103 -8.68 -9.96 -30.52
C ASP A 103 -8.50 -11.37 -29.92
N CYS A 104 -8.29 -11.48 -28.61
CA CYS A 104 -8.16 -12.78 -27.96
C CYS A 104 -9.49 -13.51 -27.89
N ALA A 105 -10.61 -12.81 -27.68
CA ALA A 105 -11.93 -13.41 -27.71
C ALA A 105 -12.30 -13.98 -29.09
N GLU A 106 -11.90 -13.32 -30.18
CA GLU A 106 -12.14 -13.81 -31.55
C GLU A 106 -11.20 -14.97 -31.95
N LYS A 107 -9.95 -14.98 -31.45
CA LYS A 107 -8.94 -16.00 -31.78
C LYS A 107 -9.03 -17.26 -30.93
N THR A 108 -9.58 -17.16 -29.71
CA THR A 108 -9.64 -18.29 -28.76
C THR A 108 -11.08 -18.74 -28.55
N ALA A 109 -11.32 -20.05 -28.66
CA ALA A 109 -12.64 -20.65 -28.46
C ALA A 109 -12.95 -20.84 -26.96
N ILE A 110 -13.15 -19.73 -26.23
CA ILE A 110 -13.43 -19.75 -24.79
C ILE A 110 -14.88 -20.16 -24.55
N ARG A 111 -15.12 -21.33 -23.94
CA ARG A 111 -16.48 -21.84 -23.67
C ARG A 111 -16.96 -21.61 -22.23
N ARG A 112 -16.04 -21.34 -21.31
CA ARG A 112 -16.31 -21.10 -19.89
C ARG A 112 -15.49 -19.91 -19.40
N CYS A 113 -16.08 -19.12 -18.51
CA CYS A 113 -15.37 -18.00 -17.89
C CYS A 113 -14.20 -18.51 -17.03
N PRO A 114 -12.96 -18.02 -17.19
CA PRO A 114 -11.83 -18.41 -16.35
C PRO A 114 -11.97 -18.02 -14.87
N VAL A 115 -12.79 -17.00 -14.57
CA VAL A 115 -12.98 -16.48 -13.21
C VAL A 115 -14.03 -17.28 -12.44
N CYS A 116 -15.18 -17.57 -13.07
CA CYS A 116 -16.31 -18.21 -12.39
C CYS A 116 -16.72 -19.59 -12.96
N TYR A 117 -16.00 -20.09 -13.97
CA TYR A 117 -16.24 -21.38 -14.65
C TYR A 117 -17.64 -21.58 -15.26
N GLN A 118 -18.46 -20.53 -15.26
CA GLN A 118 -19.79 -20.52 -15.84
C GLN A 118 -19.70 -20.56 -17.37
N PHE A 119 -20.66 -21.25 -18.01
CA PHE A 119 -20.77 -21.30 -19.46
C PHE A 119 -21.03 -19.90 -20.02
N ILE A 120 -20.33 -19.59 -21.11
CA ILE A 120 -20.46 -18.31 -21.81
C ILE A 120 -21.53 -18.47 -22.88
N ALA A 121 -22.60 -17.70 -22.77
CA ALA A 121 -23.67 -17.64 -23.77
C ALA A 121 -23.41 -16.58 -24.84
N GLY A 122 -22.67 -15.53 -24.49
CA GLY A 122 -22.29 -14.46 -25.41
C GLY A 122 -21.14 -13.61 -24.84
N ALA A 123 -20.58 -12.77 -25.71
CA ALA A 123 -19.54 -11.81 -25.37
C ALA A 123 -19.87 -10.45 -26.00
N GLU A 124 -19.64 -9.37 -25.26
CA GLU A 124 -19.90 -8.00 -25.69
C GLU A 124 -18.66 -7.13 -25.43
N ASP A 125 -18.34 -6.25 -26.38
CA ASP A 125 -17.29 -5.25 -26.21
C ASP A 125 -17.71 -4.10 -25.26
N GLN A 126 -16.78 -3.20 -24.91
CA GLN A 126 -17.04 -1.97 -24.16
C GLN A 126 -18.14 -1.09 -24.77
N SER A 127 -18.34 -1.19 -26.09
CA SER A 127 -19.36 -0.44 -26.84
C SER A 127 -20.73 -1.16 -26.91
N GLY A 128 -20.88 -2.32 -26.24
CA GLY A 128 -22.09 -3.14 -26.28
C GLY A 128 -22.28 -3.95 -27.57
N LYS A 129 -21.24 -4.04 -28.42
CA LYS A 129 -21.28 -4.83 -29.66
C LYS A 129 -21.01 -6.30 -29.36
N ALA A 130 -21.87 -7.19 -29.84
CA ALA A 130 -21.68 -8.63 -29.70
C ALA A 130 -20.45 -9.12 -30.49
N ILE A 131 -19.58 -9.89 -29.82
CA ILE A 131 -18.37 -10.50 -30.37
C ILE A 131 -18.62 -11.99 -30.57
N GLN A 132 -18.25 -12.50 -31.75
CA GLN A 132 -18.31 -13.93 -32.05
C GLN A 132 -17.02 -14.61 -31.57
N ILE A 133 -17.11 -15.32 -30.45
CA ILE A 133 -15.98 -16.02 -29.82
C ILE A 133 -15.48 -17.12 -30.76
N GLY A 134 -14.16 -17.16 -31.00
CA GLY A 134 -13.53 -18.19 -31.85
C GLY A 134 -13.81 -18.05 -33.36
N SER A 135 -14.34 -16.91 -33.82
CA SER A 135 -14.65 -16.67 -35.24
C SER A 135 -13.42 -16.71 -36.15
N ARG A 136 -12.21 -16.47 -35.62
CA ARG A 136 -10.95 -16.49 -36.38
C ARG A 136 -10.17 -17.81 -36.24
N CYS A 137 -10.78 -18.88 -35.71
CA CYS A 137 -10.12 -20.18 -35.56
C CYS A 137 -9.92 -20.96 -36.88
N SER A 138 -10.41 -20.46 -38.02
CA SER A 138 -10.45 -21.23 -39.29
C SER A 138 -9.34 -20.92 -40.29
N GLU A 139 -8.39 -20.05 -39.98
CA GLU A 139 -7.15 -19.89 -40.76
C GLU A 139 -5.96 -20.37 -39.92
N ALA A 140 -5.95 -21.68 -39.64
CA ALA A 140 -4.70 -22.39 -39.51
C ALA A 140 -4.07 -22.43 -40.90
N SER A 141 -3.47 -21.32 -41.33
CA SER A 141 -2.54 -21.35 -42.45
C SER A 141 -1.52 -22.44 -42.16
N GLU A 142 -1.44 -23.42 -43.07
CA GLU A 142 -0.44 -24.47 -43.14
C GLU A 142 0.97 -23.86 -43.12
N ILE A 143 1.44 -23.51 -41.94
CA ILE A 143 2.87 -23.42 -41.62
C ILE A 143 3.19 -24.78 -41.00
N GLU A 144 3.09 -25.80 -41.84
CA GLU A 144 3.79 -27.04 -41.63
C GLU A 144 5.25 -26.70 -41.42
N ARG A 145 5.71 -26.90 -40.18
CA ARG A 145 6.95 -27.62 -39.84
C ARG A 145 7.96 -27.74 -40.99
N LYS A 146 8.50 -26.61 -41.44
CA LYS A 146 9.89 -26.58 -41.90
C LYS A 146 10.73 -26.44 -40.64
N THR A 147 10.89 -27.55 -39.92
CA THR A 147 12.09 -27.77 -39.11
C THR A 147 13.26 -27.73 -40.08
N THR A 148 13.69 -26.52 -40.46
CA THR A 148 15.10 -26.29 -40.75
C THR A 148 15.84 -26.91 -39.60
N GLU A 149 16.70 -27.89 -39.89
CA GLU A 149 17.64 -28.46 -38.94
C GLU A 149 18.50 -27.32 -38.40
N VAL A 150 18.01 -26.68 -37.36
CA VAL A 150 18.77 -25.68 -36.63
C VAL A 150 19.87 -26.47 -35.93
N SER A 151 21.14 -26.12 -36.16
CA SER A 151 22.25 -26.91 -35.63
C SER A 151 22.09 -27.07 -34.11
N PRO A 152 22.47 -28.22 -33.54
CA PRO A 152 22.41 -28.44 -32.08
C PRO A 152 23.15 -27.35 -31.28
N GLU A 153 24.05 -26.61 -31.92
CA GLU A 153 24.76 -25.47 -31.33
C GLU A 153 23.87 -24.24 -31.15
N LEU A 154 22.88 -23.99 -32.03
CA LEU A 154 21.97 -22.85 -31.87
C LEU A 154 20.99 -23.08 -30.73
N TYR A 155 20.47 -24.29 -30.55
CA TYR A 155 19.63 -24.63 -29.39
C TYR A 155 20.40 -24.46 -28.08
N LYS A 156 21.68 -24.86 -28.05
CA LYS A 156 22.56 -24.65 -26.89
C LYS A 156 22.76 -23.15 -26.61
N LYS A 157 23.02 -22.33 -27.64
CA LYS A 157 23.14 -20.87 -27.50
C LYS A 157 21.85 -20.22 -26.98
N ILE A 158 20.68 -20.60 -27.52
CA ILE A 158 19.39 -20.09 -27.06
C ILE A 158 19.16 -20.43 -25.58
N ALA A 159 19.48 -21.66 -25.16
CA ALA A 159 19.36 -22.06 -23.76
C ALA A 159 20.34 -21.28 -22.85
N GLU A 160 21.60 -21.10 -23.28
CA GLU A 160 22.61 -20.34 -22.52
C GLU A 160 22.26 -18.85 -22.41
N ASP A 161 21.74 -18.25 -23.48
CA ASP A 161 21.31 -16.86 -23.49
C ASP A 161 20.07 -16.66 -22.61
N ALA A 162 19.08 -17.58 -22.65
CA ALA A 162 17.92 -17.55 -21.76
C ALA A 162 18.32 -17.65 -20.27
N VAL A 163 19.30 -18.50 -19.93
CA VAL A 163 19.83 -18.59 -18.56
C VAL A 163 20.56 -17.31 -18.16
N ARG A 164 21.31 -16.69 -19.07
CA ARG A 164 22.02 -15.43 -18.82
C ARG A 164 21.01 -14.29 -18.59
N GLU A 165 19.99 -14.19 -19.42
CA GLU A 165 18.94 -13.19 -19.29
C GLU A 165 18.16 -13.34 -17.99
N ALA A 166 17.77 -14.56 -17.62
CA ALA A 166 17.11 -14.84 -16.34
C ALA A 166 17.98 -14.44 -15.14
N LYS A 167 19.30 -14.66 -15.22
CA LYS A 167 20.23 -14.21 -14.17
C LYS A 167 20.31 -12.68 -14.09
N ILE A 168 20.32 -12.00 -15.24
CA ILE A 168 20.36 -10.53 -15.30
C ILE A 168 19.06 -9.93 -14.74
N THR A 169 17.89 -10.49 -15.07
CA THR A 169 16.61 -10.00 -14.54
C THR A 169 16.52 -10.19 -13.04
N MET A 170 16.88 -11.38 -12.54
CA MET A 170 16.94 -11.64 -11.09
C MET A 170 17.86 -10.68 -10.35
N GLU A 171 19.07 -10.42 -10.88
CA GLU A 171 20.01 -9.48 -10.23
C GLU A 171 19.48 -8.04 -10.28
N LYS A 172 18.85 -7.63 -11.38
CA LYS A 172 18.20 -6.31 -11.48
C LYS A 172 17.06 -6.15 -10.49
N GLU A 173 16.22 -7.16 -10.31
CA GLU A 173 15.12 -7.15 -9.33
C GLU A 173 15.65 -7.09 -7.90
N LYS A 174 16.65 -7.94 -7.58
CA LYS A 174 17.34 -7.92 -6.30
C LYS A 174 17.98 -6.56 -6.03
N GLN A 175 18.58 -5.93 -7.04
CA GLN A 175 19.16 -4.60 -6.91
C GLN A 175 18.10 -3.52 -6.65
N LYS A 176 16.93 -3.60 -7.31
CA LYS A 176 15.81 -2.70 -7.03
C LYS A 176 15.29 -2.86 -5.60
N GLU A 177 15.11 -4.11 -5.16
CA GLU A 177 14.70 -4.42 -3.79
C GLU A 177 15.72 -3.89 -2.78
N LEU A 178 17.01 -4.14 -3.00
CA LEU A 178 18.09 -3.64 -2.15
C LEU A 178 18.08 -2.11 -2.05
N ASN A 179 17.86 -1.41 -3.16
CA ASN A 179 17.77 0.04 -3.17
C ASN A 179 16.55 0.54 -2.38
N LEU A 180 15.39 -0.11 -2.52
CA LEU A 180 14.19 0.22 -1.76
C LEU A 180 14.39 0.00 -0.26
N LEU A 181 14.99 -1.13 0.14
CA LEU A 181 15.26 -1.41 1.55
C LEU A 181 16.23 -0.39 2.15
N LYS A 182 17.28 0.00 1.40
CA LYS A 182 18.22 1.05 1.83
C LYS A 182 17.50 2.39 2.04
N GLN A 183 16.66 2.80 1.11
CA GLN A 183 15.88 4.03 1.23
C GLN A 183 14.94 4.01 2.45
N LYS A 184 14.26 2.87 2.69
CA LYS A 184 13.40 2.72 3.88
C LYS A 184 14.20 2.78 5.18
N LEU A 185 15.39 2.17 5.20
CA LEU A 185 16.26 2.21 6.37
C LEU A 185 16.73 3.64 6.67
N GLU A 186 17.17 4.37 5.64
CA GLU A 186 17.56 5.78 5.77
C GLU A 186 16.39 6.65 6.29
N GLN A 187 15.17 6.41 5.80
CA GLN A 187 13.98 7.11 6.29
C GLN A 187 13.73 6.83 7.79
N LEU A 188 13.76 5.56 8.21
CA LEU A 188 13.55 5.18 9.61
C LEU A 188 14.66 5.73 10.53
N GLU A 189 15.89 5.80 10.03
CA GLU A 189 17.00 6.42 10.75
C GLU A 189 16.77 7.93 10.94
N LEU A 190 16.31 8.63 9.90
CA LEU A 190 15.99 10.05 9.97
C LEU A 190 14.83 10.32 10.95
N GLU A 191 13.77 9.51 10.91
CA GLU A 191 12.59 9.63 11.79
C GLU A 191 12.95 9.50 13.29
N THR A 192 13.99 8.72 13.60
CA THR A 192 14.47 8.51 14.98
C THR A 192 15.66 9.40 15.37
N SER A 193 16.16 10.21 14.44
CA SER A 193 17.26 11.15 14.67
C SER A 193 16.79 12.43 15.38
N CYS A 194 17.71 13.08 16.09
CA CYS A 194 17.45 14.34 16.76
C CYS A 194 17.30 15.46 15.73
N ALA A 195 16.14 16.13 15.72
CA ALA A 195 15.87 17.24 14.80
C ALA A 195 16.80 18.47 14.96
N ILE A 196 17.57 18.55 16.05
CA ILE A 196 18.50 19.67 16.31
C ILE A 196 19.86 19.41 15.67
N CYS A 197 20.44 18.22 15.82
CA CYS A 197 21.78 17.92 15.31
C CYS A 197 21.78 16.96 14.12
N MET A 198 20.70 16.22 13.86
CA MET A 198 20.59 15.17 12.85
C MET A 198 21.60 14.02 12.98
N ASP A 199 22.52 14.07 13.94
CA ASP A 199 23.58 13.08 14.12
C ASP A 199 23.24 11.97 15.12
N SER A 200 22.47 12.29 16.17
CA SER A 200 22.23 11.39 17.31
C SER A 200 20.77 11.01 17.43
N LYS A 201 20.47 9.80 17.89
CA LYS A 201 19.09 9.34 18.13
C LYS A 201 18.41 10.13 19.24
N ILE A 202 17.08 10.26 19.15
CA ILE A 202 16.27 10.81 20.24
C ILE A 202 16.40 9.95 21.49
N ALA A 203 16.57 10.59 22.64
CA ALA A 203 16.77 9.90 23.92
C ALA A 203 15.93 10.51 25.04
N ILE A 204 15.54 11.78 24.92
CA ILE A 204 14.84 12.54 25.95
C ILE A 204 13.53 13.07 25.38
N VAL A 205 12.46 12.95 26.18
CA VAL A 205 11.16 13.60 25.95
C VAL A 205 10.92 14.70 26.98
N PHE A 206 10.42 15.85 26.52
CA PHE A 206 10.07 16.99 27.37
C PHE A 206 8.65 16.85 27.94
N ASN A 207 8.33 17.61 28.99
CA ASN A 207 6.96 17.78 29.53
C ASN A 207 5.90 18.15 28.47
N CYS A 208 6.31 18.78 27.36
CA CYS A 208 5.43 19.12 26.25
C CYS A 208 5.28 18.01 25.18
N GLY A 209 5.94 16.86 25.36
CA GLY A 209 5.88 15.70 24.46
C GLY A 209 6.89 15.70 23.29
N HIS A 210 7.60 16.81 23.04
CA HIS A 210 8.63 16.85 22.01
C HIS A 210 9.95 16.21 22.48
N THR A 211 10.75 15.74 21.53
CA THR A 211 11.94 14.93 21.81
C THR A 211 13.23 15.56 21.27
N ALA A 212 14.35 15.19 21.87
CA ALA A 212 15.70 15.53 21.42
C ALA A 212 16.72 14.48 21.90
N CYS A 213 17.94 14.52 21.37
CA CYS A 213 19.04 13.74 21.93
C CYS A 213 19.53 14.34 23.26
N ALA A 214 20.28 13.54 24.03
CA ALA A 214 20.82 13.97 25.33
C ALA A 214 21.75 15.19 25.21
N GLY A 215 22.64 15.20 24.20
CA GLY A 215 23.59 16.29 24.00
C GLY A 215 22.93 17.62 23.62
N CYS A 216 21.89 17.59 22.78
CA CYS A 216 21.16 18.81 22.40
C CYS A 216 20.27 19.31 23.53
N THR A 217 19.69 18.43 24.33
CA THR A 217 18.83 18.83 25.46
C THR A 217 19.57 19.71 26.46
N GLN A 218 20.83 19.38 26.77
CA GLN A 218 21.66 20.15 27.68
C GLN A 218 21.98 21.58 27.18
N LYS A 219 21.96 21.80 25.85
CA LYS A 219 22.25 23.09 25.23
C LYS A 219 21.02 23.98 25.08
N LEU A 220 19.82 23.47 25.35
CA LEU A 220 18.58 24.24 25.25
C LEU A 220 18.41 25.15 26.48
N ASN A 221 18.00 26.40 26.25
CA ASN A 221 17.75 27.38 27.32
C ASN A 221 16.40 27.17 28.01
N LYS A 222 16.13 25.95 28.50
CA LYS A 222 14.87 25.52 29.13
C LYS A 222 13.60 25.80 28.31
N GLN A 223 13.71 25.92 26.99
CA GLN A 223 12.58 26.09 26.08
C GLN A 223 12.62 25.02 24.98
N CYS A 224 11.46 24.45 24.66
CA CYS A 224 11.33 23.48 23.59
C CYS A 224 11.58 24.13 22.22
N HIS A 225 12.49 23.56 21.43
CA HIS A 225 12.80 24.05 20.09
C HIS A 225 11.62 23.94 19.09
N ILE A 226 10.63 23.09 19.36
CA ILE A 226 9.47 22.87 18.49
C ILE A 226 8.28 23.77 18.86
N CYS A 227 7.92 23.85 20.15
CA CYS A 227 6.73 24.57 20.60
C CYS A 227 7.00 25.77 21.51
N ARG A 228 8.26 26.06 21.83
CA ARG A 228 8.71 27.18 22.69
C ARG A 228 8.18 27.18 24.12
N LYS A 229 7.47 26.13 24.54
CA LYS A 229 7.05 25.95 25.94
C LYS A 229 8.27 25.71 26.83
N THR A 230 8.19 26.17 28.08
CA THR A 230 9.21 25.95 29.11
C THR A 230 9.34 24.46 29.44
N ILE A 231 10.58 23.99 29.50
CA ILE A 231 10.94 22.61 29.84
C ILE A 231 11.15 22.54 31.35
N GLU A 232 10.20 21.95 32.06
CA GLU A 232 10.26 21.76 33.52
C GLU A 232 10.71 20.35 33.89
N THR A 233 10.24 19.35 33.15
CA THR A 233 10.58 17.94 33.36
C THR A 233 11.02 17.28 32.06
N THR A 234 11.97 16.37 32.17
CA THR A 234 12.53 15.57 31.07
C THR A 234 12.55 14.10 31.48
N GLN A 235 12.16 13.19 30.59
CA GLN A 235 12.23 11.74 30.81
C GLN A 235 13.07 11.07 29.72
N CYS A 236 13.85 10.05 30.07
CA CYS A 236 14.59 9.24 29.11
C CYS A 236 13.67 8.18 28.49
N ILE A 237 13.77 7.98 27.16
CA ILE A 237 12.91 7.06 26.41
C ILE A 237 13.35 5.61 26.59
N TYR A 238 14.66 5.37 26.66
CA TYR A 238 15.25 4.04 26.86
C TYR A 238 16.03 4.07 28.17
N SER A 239 15.50 3.42 29.21
CA SER A 239 16.11 3.21 30.52
C SER A 239 16.49 1.76 30.72
#